data_AF-A0A9C8ZQL1-F1
#
_entry.id   AF-A0A9C8ZQL1-F1
#
_cell.length_a   1.000
_cell.length_b   1.000
_cell.length_c   1.000
_cell.angle_alpha   90.00
_cell.angle_beta   90.00
_cell.angle_gamma   90.00
#
_symmetry.space_group_name_H-M   'P 1'
#
loop_
_entity.id
_entity.type
_entity.pdbx_description
1 polymer ?
#
loop_
_entity_poly.entity_id
_entity_poly.type
_entity_poly.pdbx_seq_one_letter_code
_entity_poly.pdbx_strand_id
1 'polypeptide(L)'
;MTRQIVTIDANEAAAYVAYKTNEVIAIYPITPASPMGEWADQWSALGEKNAWGTVPLVVEMQAEGGAAGAVHGALQTGSLTTTFTASQGLLLMIPNMYKIAGELTSTVFHIAARSVAAQALSIFGDHSDVMAARATGWGMLFSNSVQEVMDFALIAQSSTLKARVPFLHILDGFRTSHEINKIEKLSEDDIRAMIDEELIHEHRARALSPDNPFIRGTAQNPDVFFQARETVNPYYLKTPEIVQEAMDRFAELVGRQYHLFDYVGAPDADRVIVLMGSGGETADETVRYLADRGEKVGVIKVRLYRPFSVEHFLAALPPTVRVIAALDRTKEPGSAGEPLYQDIVTAVNEGMVKGIAPFEQLPRVIGGRYGLSSKEFTPAMVKGLFDEMAKPEPKNHFTVGITDDVTHTSIEYDPDFDIEPDDVVRAMFWGLGADGTVSANKNSIKIIGEETDFYAQGYFVYDSKKSGARTISHLRFGPRPIHSTYLIRRANFVAVHQFIFLERYDVLEPAVEGAIFLLNSPYGPDEVWDHLPRRVQEQIIEKKLKFYMI
;
A
#
# COMPACT_ATOMS: atom_id res chain seq x y z
N MET A 1 15.63 -15.14 -17.44
CA MET A 1 15.33 -16.41 -16.73
C MET A 1 13.85 -16.42 -16.38
N THR A 2 13.17 -17.56 -16.36
CA THR A 2 11.75 -17.61 -16.00
C THR A 2 11.62 -17.53 -14.48
N ARG A 3 10.98 -16.47 -13.96
CA ARG A 3 10.79 -16.30 -12.52
C ARG A 3 9.64 -17.15 -12.00
N GLN A 4 9.71 -17.49 -10.71
CA GLN A 4 8.66 -18.24 -10.04
C GLN A 4 7.43 -17.36 -9.86
N ILE A 5 6.27 -17.85 -10.27
CA ILE A 5 4.99 -17.23 -9.93
C ILE A 5 4.49 -17.84 -8.62
N VAL A 6 4.08 -17.00 -7.67
CA VAL A 6 3.63 -17.42 -6.33
C VAL A 6 2.35 -16.67 -5.94
N THR A 7 1.56 -17.28 -5.05
CA THR A 7 0.35 -16.64 -4.53
C THR A 7 0.49 -16.37 -3.03
N ILE A 8 0.85 -15.14 -2.69
CA ILE A 8 1.21 -14.70 -1.33
C ILE A 8 0.59 -13.34 -0.99
N ASP A 9 0.62 -12.96 0.29
CA ASP A 9 0.27 -11.60 0.70
C ASP A 9 1.47 -10.64 0.68
N ALA A 10 1.21 -9.34 0.80
CA ALA A 10 2.27 -8.34 0.75
C ALA A 10 3.18 -8.34 1.98
N ASN A 11 2.71 -8.80 3.15
CA ASN A 11 3.58 -8.96 4.30
C ASN A 11 4.64 -10.04 4.02
N GLU A 12 4.25 -11.19 3.47
CA GLU A 12 5.20 -12.23 3.05
C GLU A 12 6.17 -11.71 1.97
N ALA A 13 5.66 -10.94 0.99
CA ALA A 13 6.46 -10.34 -0.06
C ALA A 13 7.53 -9.35 0.45
N ALA A 14 7.15 -8.44 1.36
CA ALA A 14 8.08 -7.50 1.99
C ALA A 14 9.10 -8.22 2.87
N ALA A 15 8.64 -9.16 3.70
CA ALA A 15 9.49 -9.94 4.58
C ALA A 15 10.54 -10.74 3.79
N TYR A 16 10.14 -11.34 2.65
CA TYR A 16 11.06 -12.12 1.81
C TYR A 16 12.29 -11.31 1.40
N VAL A 17 12.07 -10.10 0.88
CA VAL A 17 13.17 -9.23 0.43
C VAL A 17 13.97 -8.68 1.62
N ALA A 18 13.28 -8.22 2.67
CA ALA A 18 13.92 -7.73 3.89
C ALA A 18 14.84 -8.80 4.51
N TYR A 19 14.38 -10.05 4.59
CA TYR A 19 15.12 -11.18 5.11
C TYR A 19 16.32 -11.54 4.22
N LYS A 20 16.12 -11.59 2.91
CA LYS A 20 17.20 -11.91 1.95
C LYS A 20 18.27 -10.84 1.88
N THR A 21 17.99 -9.60 2.31
CA THR A 21 18.91 -8.46 2.17
C THR A 21 19.54 -7.96 3.47
N ASN A 22 19.18 -8.52 4.63
CA ASN A 22 19.66 -8.04 5.93
C ASN A 22 20.28 -9.17 6.77
N GLU A 23 21.01 -8.77 7.80
CA GLU A 23 21.71 -9.65 8.75
C GLU A 23 21.08 -9.60 10.14
N VAL A 24 20.50 -8.46 10.51
CA VAL A 24 19.81 -8.24 11.78
C VAL A 24 18.41 -7.71 11.51
N ILE A 25 17.41 -8.26 12.20
CA ILE A 25 16.02 -7.88 12.09
C ILE A 25 15.48 -7.68 13.52
N ALA A 26 15.52 -6.44 14.01
CA ALA A 26 15.02 -6.10 15.34
C ALA A 26 13.53 -5.76 15.23
N ILE A 27 12.67 -6.46 15.98
CA ILE A 27 11.21 -6.39 15.81
C ILE A 27 10.49 -6.12 17.12
N TYR A 28 9.23 -5.70 16.99
CA TYR A 28 8.22 -5.76 18.04
C TYR A 28 6.85 -5.87 17.37
N PRO A 29 5.96 -6.78 17.82
CA PRO A 29 4.74 -7.08 17.09
C PRO A 29 3.70 -5.97 17.20
N ILE A 30 3.25 -5.46 16.05
CA ILE A 30 2.13 -4.53 15.94
C ILE A 30 1.33 -4.78 14.65
N THR A 31 0.02 -5.01 14.78
CA THR A 31 -0.88 -5.19 13.63
C THR A 31 -0.94 -3.91 12.78
N PRO A 32 -0.94 -3.97 11.44
CA PRO A 32 -0.92 -5.16 10.59
C PRO A 32 0.48 -5.58 10.08
N ALA A 33 1.56 -5.14 10.75
CA ALA A 33 2.94 -5.42 10.37
C ALA A 33 3.53 -6.70 11.02
N SER A 34 2.93 -7.20 12.11
CA SER A 34 3.41 -8.41 12.82
C SER A 34 3.73 -9.60 11.90
N PRO A 35 2.92 -9.93 10.86
CA PRO A 35 3.22 -11.07 10.00
C PRO A 35 4.58 -10.97 9.29
N MET A 36 5.11 -9.77 9.02
CA MET A 36 6.46 -9.64 8.44
C MET A 36 7.54 -10.15 9.39
N GLY A 37 7.42 -9.83 10.69
CA GLY A 37 8.33 -10.30 11.73
C GLY A 37 8.20 -11.80 11.98
N GLU A 38 6.97 -12.32 11.94
CA GLU A 38 6.68 -13.75 12.10
C GLU A 38 7.28 -14.59 10.96
N TRP A 39 7.17 -14.12 9.70
CA TRP A 39 7.82 -14.77 8.56
C TRP A 39 9.34 -14.79 8.68
N ALA A 40 9.93 -13.64 9.05
CA ALA A 40 11.37 -13.55 9.24
C ALA A 40 11.85 -14.48 10.37
N ASP A 41 11.15 -14.52 11.50
CA ASP A 41 11.46 -15.41 12.62
C ASP A 41 11.36 -16.89 12.22
N GLN A 42 10.29 -17.27 11.52
CA GLN A 42 10.11 -18.63 11.02
C GLN A 42 11.27 -19.06 10.10
N TRP A 43 11.65 -18.25 9.13
CA TRP A 43 12.76 -18.57 8.22
C TRP A 43 14.10 -18.64 8.98
N SER A 44 14.34 -17.75 9.94
CA SER A 44 15.53 -17.81 10.81
C SER A 44 15.57 -19.12 11.62
N ALA A 45 14.45 -19.52 12.23
CA ALA A 45 14.34 -20.76 12.99
C ALA A 45 14.55 -22.02 12.12
N LEU A 46 14.19 -21.97 10.84
CA LEU A 46 14.45 -23.03 9.86
C LEU A 46 15.90 -23.03 9.33
N GLY A 47 16.72 -22.05 9.71
CA GLY A 47 18.10 -21.91 9.25
C GLY A 47 18.22 -21.45 7.79
N GLU A 48 17.18 -20.81 7.27
CA GLU A 48 17.21 -20.21 5.93
C GLU A 48 18.29 -19.13 5.85
N LYS A 49 18.96 -19.04 4.71
CA LYS A 49 20.05 -18.07 4.52
C LYS A 49 19.56 -16.86 3.75
N ASN A 50 20.14 -15.71 4.04
CA ASN A 50 20.04 -14.52 3.21
C ASN A 50 20.86 -14.69 1.91
N ALA A 51 20.83 -13.69 1.03
CA ALA A 51 21.49 -13.76 -0.28
C ALA A 51 23.02 -13.96 -0.18
N TRP A 52 23.65 -13.66 0.95
CA TRP A 52 25.10 -13.81 1.20
C TRP A 52 25.44 -14.98 2.13
N GLY A 53 24.49 -15.86 2.43
CA GLY A 53 24.74 -17.11 3.15
C GLY A 53 24.69 -17.02 4.68
N THR A 54 24.36 -15.85 5.23
CA THR A 54 24.14 -15.64 6.67
C THR A 54 22.70 -15.95 7.03
N VAL A 55 22.45 -16.61 8.16
CA VAL A 55 21.10 -16.72 8.74
C VAL A 55 20.81 -15.42 9.49
N PRO A 56 19.84 -14.59 9.07
CA PRO A 56 19.51 -13.34 9.76
C PRO A 56 19.14 -13.58 11.23
N LEU A 57 19.67 -12.74 12.11
CA LEU A 57 19.33 -12.72 13.52
C LEU A 57 18.05 -11.91 13.72
N VAL A 58 16.96 -12.58 14.13
CA VAL A 58 15.69 -11.93 14.48
C VAL A 58 15.63 -11.76 16.00
N VAL A 59 15.37 -10.53 16.46
CA VAL A 59 15.35 -10.21 17.90
C VAL A 59 14.10 -9.40 18.23
N GLU A 60 13.26 -9.94 19.11
CA GLU A 60 12.14 -9.21 19.69
C GLU A 60 12.63 -8.31 20.83
N MET A 61 12.26 -7.03 20.78
CA MET A 61 12.58 -6.05 21.82
C MET A 61 11.39 -5.84 22.77
N GLN A 62 11.53 -4.96 23.77
CA GLN A 62 10.46 -4.67 24.73
C GLN A 62 9.38 -3.70 24.22
N ALA A 63 9.68 -2.95 23.15
CA ALA A 63 8.82 -1.99 22.47
C ALA A 63 9.47 -1.54 21.16
N GLU A 64 8.73 -0.92 20.26
CA GLU A 64 9.24 -0.40 18.98
C GLU A 64 10.33 0.67 19.17
N GLY A 65 10.26 1.49 20.23
CA GLY A 65 11.35 2.41 20.55
C GLY A 65 12.67 1.69 20.92
N GLY A 66 12.55 0.53 21.56
CA GLY A 66 13.68 -0.37 21.83
C GLY A 66 14.18 -1.06 20.56
N ALA A 67 13.28 -1.51 19.70
CA ALA A 67 13.61 -2.04 18.37
C ALA A 67 14.37 -1.00 17.54
N ALA A 68 13.90 0.25 17.47
CA ALA A 68 14.61 1.31 16.74
C ALA A 68 16.00 1.62 17.32
N GLY A 69 16.16 1.56 18.64
CA GLY A 69 17.47 1.69 19.28
C GLY A 69 18.41 0.51 18.97
N ALA A 70 17.87 -0.71 18.94
CA ALA A 70 18.61 -1.91 18.54
C ALA A 70 19.02 -1.85 17.06
N VAL A 71 18.11 -1.40 16.17
CA VAL A 71 18.46 -1.14 14.77
C VAL A 71 19.58 -0.11 14.67
N HIS A 72 19.44 1.04 15.34
CA HIS A 72 20.48 2.07 15.33
C HIS A 72 21.83 1.52 15.78
N GLY A 73 21.87 0.77 16.89
CA GLY A 73 23.08 0.15 17.42
C GLY A 73 23.69 -0.88 16.46
N ALA A 74 22.89 -1.79 15.89
CA ALA A 74 23.35 -2.81 14.95
C ALA A 74 23.89 -2.20 13.65
N LEU A 75 23.28 -1.11 13.16
CA LEU A 75 23.80 -0.37 12.02
C LEU A 75 25.18 0.24 12.32
N GLN A 76 25.41 0.72 13.56
CA GLN A 76 26.73 1.22 13.94
C GLN A 76 27.81 0.13 13.99
N THR A 77 27.47 -1.16 14.02
CA THR A 77 28.45 -2.26 13.92
C THR A 77 28.74 -2.66 12.47
N GLY A 78 28.13 -1.98 11.49
CA GLY A 78 28.27 -2.29 10.07
C GLY A 78 27.35 -3.42 9.60
N SER A 79 26.44 -3.89 10.44
CA SER A 79 25.46 -4.92 10.06
C SER A 79 24.37 -4.32 9.19
N LEU A 80 23.97 -5.00 8.12
CA LEU A 80 22.75 -4.62 7.39
C LEU A 80 21.54 -4.96 8.26
N THR A 81 20.73 -3.94 8.58
CA THR A 81 19.68 -4.07 9.59
C THR A 81 18.37 -3.47 9.10
N THR A 82 17.26 -4.13 9.42
CA THR A 82 15.89 -3.69 9.10
C THR A 82 14.94 -3.90 10.29
N THR A 83 13.70 -3.40 10.14
CA THR A 83 12.59 -3.60 11.08
C THR A 83 11.25 -3.52 10.35
N PHE A 84 10.20 -3.97 11.04
CA PHE A 84 8.81 -3.95 10.60
C PHE A 84 7.98 -3.23 11.66
N THR A 85 7.17 -2.25 11.26
CA THR A 85 6.30 -1.55 12.22
C THR A 85 5.09 -0.89 11.54
N ALA A 86 4.23 -0.26 12.34
CA ALA A 86 3.04 0.48 11.91
C ALA A 86 2.57 1.42 13.02
N SER A 87 1.80 2.46 12.67
CA SER A 87 1.01 3.27 13.62
C SER A 87 1.79 3.73 14.84
N GLN A 88 1.32 3.40 16.05
CA GLN A 88 1.95 3.78 17.32
C GLN A 88 3.40 3.32 17.41
N GLY A 89 3.71 2.16 16.83
CA GLY A 89 5.05 1.62 16.81
C GLY A 89 6.01 2.53 16.07
N LEU A 90 5.63 2.99 14.87
CA LEU A 90 6.41 3.95 14.10
C LEU A 90 6.64 5.26 14.88
N LEU A 91 5.62 5.75 15.60
CA LEU A 91 5.76 6.96 16.43
C LEU A 91 6.83 6.80 17.51
N LEU A 92 6.96 5.62 18.11
CA LEU A 92 8.00 5.32 19.10
C LEU A 92 9.41 5.21 18.47
N MET A 93 9.50 4.98 17.15
CA MET A 93 10.77 4.92 16.43
C MET A 93 11.29 6.30 16.01
N ILE A 94 10.42 7.32 15.91
CA ILE A 94 10.76 8.68 15.42
C ILE A 94 12.05 9.27 16.03
N PRO A 95 12.30 9.19 17.36
CA PRO A 95 13.53 9.74 17.93
C PRO A 95 14.81 9.11 17.35
N ASN A 96 14.83 7.79 17.16
CA ASN A 96 15.95 7.08 16.55
C ASN A 96 16.02 7.32 15.03
N MET A 97 14.88 7.51 14.37
CA MET A 97 14.85 7.83 12.94
C MET A 97 15.65 9.11 12.62
N TYR A 98 15.51 10.17 13.43
CA TYR A 98 16.33 11.38 13.29
C TYR A 98 17.83 11.10 13.42
N LYS A 99 18.22 10.20 14.33
CA LYS A 99 19.62 9.83 14.54
C LYS A 99 20.19 9.04 13.36
N ILE A 100 19.47 8.02 12.90
CA ILE A 100 19.87 7.19 11.76
C ILE A 100 20.02 8.05 10.48
N ALA A 101 19.06 8.92 10.20
CA ALA A 101 19.11 9.82 9.04
C ALA A 101 20.20 10.90 9.17
N GLY A 102 20.36 11.49 10.35
CA GLY A 102 21.42 12.48 10.62
C GLY A 102 22.83 11.90 10.52
N GLU A 103 22.98 10.58 10.75
CA GLU A 103 24.24 9.85 10.61
C GLU A 103 24.45 9.27 9.21
N LEU A 104 23.54 9.51 8.26
CA LEU A 104 23.60 9.02 6.87
C LEU A 104 23.90 7.53 6.82
N THR A 105 23.07 6.75 7.52
CA THR A 105 23.22 5.32 7.71
C THR A 105 22.13 4.57 6.95
N SER A 106 22.54 3.68 6.06
CA SER A 106 21.66 2.96 5.14
C SER A 106 20.83 1.90 5.87
N THR A 107 19.52 1.95 5.71
CA THR A 107 18.57 0.96 6.25
C THR A 107 17.19 1.19 5.61
N VAL A 108 16.36 0.14 5.61
CA VAL A 108 14.96 0.22 5.19
C VAL A 108 14.08 -0.24 6.34
N PHE A 109 13.06 0.54 6.67
CA PHE A 109 11.97 0.15 7.56
C PHE A 109 10.75 -0.13 6.69
N HIS A 110 10.15 -1.32 6.84
CA HIS A 110 8.94 -1.66 6.09
C HIS A 110 7.70 -1.40 6.94
N ILE A 111 6.81 -0.53 6.45
CA ILE A 111 5.69 0.02 7.19
C ILE A 111 4.37 -0.43 6.56
N ALA A 112 3.62 -1.26 7.28
CA ALA A 112 2.21 -1.50 6.95
C ALA A 112 1.37 -0.34 7.51
N ALA A 113 1.30 0.76 6.74
CA ALA A 113 0.76 2.05 7.16
C ALA A 113 -0.65 1.92 7.75
N ARG A 114 -0.82 2.48 8.95
CA ARG A 114 -2.00 2.27 9.80
C ARG A 114 -2.37 3.55 10.55
N SER A 115 -3.67 3.74 10.74
CA SER A 115 -4.23 4.83 11.55
C SER A 115 -3.53 5.01 12.89
N VAL A 116 -3.16 6.25 13.20
CA VAL A 116 -2.78 6.69 14.54
C VAL A 116 -4.05 6.84 15.38
N ALA A 117 -4.01 6.31 16.60
CA ALA A 117 -5.08 6.44 17.57
C ALA A 117 -5.28 7.91 17.95
N ALA A 118 -6.46 8.44 17.65
CA ALA A 118 -6.89 9.80 17.97
C ALA A 118 -8.13 9.76 18.87
N GLN A 119 -9.33 9.98 18.32
CA GLN A 119 -10.60 9.81 19.06
C GLN A 119 -10.88 8.34 19.42
N ALA A 120 -10.28 7.41 18.67
CA ALA A 120 -10.35 5.97 18.90
C ALA A 120 -9.10 5.30 18.33
N LEU A 121 -8.80 4.10 18.82
CA LEU A 121 -7.84 3.20 18.17
C LEU A 121 -8.45 2.65 16.88
N SER A 122 -7.64 2.57 15.83
CA SER A 122 -7.93 1.73 14.68
C SER A 122 -6.70 0.92 14.30
N ILE A 123 -6.92 -0.37 13.99
CA ILE A 123 -5.87 -1.23 13.45
C ILE A 123 -5.75 -1.11 11.93
N PHE A 124 -6.69 -0.41 11.29
CA PHE A 124 -6.83 -0.38 9.84
C PHE A 124 -5.94 0.67 9.15
N GLY A 125 -5.79 0.51 7.84
CA GLY A 125 -4.80 1.22 7.04
C GLY A 125 -5.19 2.66 6.67
N ASP A 126 -4.28 3.59 6.97
CA ASP A 126 -4.19 4.92 6.37
C ASP A 126 -2.75 5.44 6.56
N HIS A 127 -2.44 6.65 6.09
CA HIS A 127 -1.06 7.19 6.08
C HIS A 127 -0.74 8.10 7.27
N SER A 128 -1.58 8.16 8.30
CA SER A 128 -1.37 9.10 9.40
C SER A 128 -0.07 8.86 10.18
N ASP A 129 0.41 7.62 10.24
CA ASP A 129 1.65 7.24 10.89
C ASP A 129 2.89 7.66 10.09
N VAL A 130 2.96 7.30 8.82
CA VAL A 130 4.07 7.65 7.93
C VAL A 130 4.14 9.17 7.70
N MET A 131 2.99 9.86 7.67
CA MET A 131 2.95 11.32 7.58
C MET A 131 3.44 12.01 8.85
N ALA A 132 3.32 11.39 10.02
CA ALA A 132 3.93 11.88 11.26
C ALA A 132 5.47 11.76 11.24
N ALA A 133 6.02 10.84 10.44
CA ALA A 133 7.45 10.62 10.31
C ALA A 133 8.11 11.41 9.16
N ARG A 134 7.35 12.16 8.34
CA ARG A 134 7.86 12.80 7.10
C ARG A 134 9.01 13.81 7.29
N ALA A 135 9.16 14.36 8.50
CA ALA A 135 10.21 15.35 8.83
C ALA A 135 11.52 14.72 9.33
N THR A 136 11.56 13.40 9.51
CA THR A 136 12.71 12.69 10.11
C THR A 136 13.96 12.63 9.23
N GLY A 137 13.85 12.98 7.93
CA GLY A 137 14.92 12.84 6.95
C GLY A 137 14.97 11.46 6.29
N TRP A 138 13.88 10.72 6.30
CA TRP A 138 13.83 9.42 5.62
C TRP A 138 13.29 9.57 4.21
N GLY A 139 13.85 8.78 3.28
CA GLY A 139 13.20 8.53 2.00
C GLY A 139 11.87 7.82 2.22
N MET A 140 10.84 8.12 1.44
CA MET A 140 9.51 7.52 1.59
C MET A 140 9.06 6.98 0.24
N LEU A 141 9.06 5.64 0.11
CA LEU A 141 8.73 4.92 -1.11
C LEU A 141 7.43 4.13 -0.90
N PHE A 142 6.38 4.48 -1.65
CA PHE A 142 5.04 3.91 -1.54
C PHE A 142 4.79 2.85 -2.60
N SER A 143 4.34 1.69 -2.15
CA SER A 143 3.90 0.57 -2.99
C SER A 143 2.38 0.52 -3.06
N ASN A 144 1.84 0.39 -4.27
CA ASN A 144 0.39 0.42 -4.52
C ASN A 144 -0.23 -0.98 -4.56
N SER A 145 0.56 -2.02 -4.83
CA SER A 145 0.10 -3.42 -4.97
C SER A 145 1.03 -4.42 -4.28
N VAL A 146 0.59 -5.68 -4.17
CA VAL A 146 1.40 -6.77 -3.61
C VAL A 146 2.69 -7.00 -4.44
N GLN A 147 2.61 -6.89 -5.77
CA GLN A 147 3.79 -6.99 -6.64
C GLN A 147 4.77 -5.84 -6.38
N GLU A 148 4.25 -4.60 -6.34
CA GLU A 148 5.07 -3.41 -6.05
C GLU A 148 5.74 -3.51 -4.67
N VAL A 149 5.09 -4.13 -3.68
CA VAL A 149 5.67 -4.36 -2.36
C VAL A 149 6.95 -5.19 -2.42
N MET A 150 6.97 -6.26 -3.22
CA MET A 150 8.20 -7.06 -3.40
C MET A 150 9.28 -6.24 -4.11
N ASP A 151 8.90 -5.55 -5.18
CA ASP A 151 9.83 -4.81 -6.03
C ASP A 151 10.46 -3.63 -5.27
N PHE A 152 9.64 -2.85 -4.56
CA PHE A 152 10.05 -1.63 -3.89
C PHE A 152 10.79 -1.89 -2.60
N ALA A 153 10.59 -3.04 -1.96
CA ALA A 153 11.48 -3.49 -0.90
C ALA A 153 12.93 -3.61 -1.39
N LEU A 154 13.15 -4.16 -2.60
CA LEU A 154 14.49 -4.32 -3.17
C LEU A 154 15.04 -3.01 -3.71
N ILE A 155 14.21 -2.21 -4.39
CA ILE A 155 14.61 -0.88 -4.88
C ILE A 155 14.99 0.04 -3.71
N ALA A 156 14.23 0.04 -2.61
CA ALA A 156 14.57 0.80 -1.41
C ALA A 156 15.90 0.36 -0.81
N GLN A 157 16.15 -0.95 -0.73
CA GLN A 157 17.41 -1.49 -0.21
C GLN A 157 18.62 -1.10 -1.07
N SER A 158 18.50 -1.22 -2.39
CA SER A 158 19.57 -0.80 -3.31
C SER A 158 19.81 0.72 -3.24
N SER A 159 18.71 1.50 -3.22
CA SER A 159 18.77 2.96 -3.17
C SER A 159 19.37 3.48 -1.87
N THR A 160 19.03 2.89 -0.71
CA THR A 160 19.55 3.35 0.58
C THR A 160 21.06 3.14 0.70
N LEU A 161 21.61 2.07 0.13
CA LEU A 161 23.05 1.81 0.11
C LEU A 161 23.80 2.89 -0.68
N LYS A 162 23.29 3.24 -1.87
CA LYS A 162 23.91 4.26 -2.74
C LYS A 162 23.71 5.68 -2.24
N ALA A 163 22.49 6.02 -1.81
CA ALA A 163 22.15 7.37 -1.35
C ALA A 163 22.63 7.67 0.08
N ARG A 164 22.87 6.63 0.89
CA ARG A 164 23.11 6.73 2.34
C ARG A 164 21.98 7.43 3.12
N VAL A 165 20.83 7.58 2.49
CA VAL A 165 19.59 8.05 3.11
C VAL A 165 18.78 6.82 3.50
N PRO A 166 18.30 6.70 4.74
CA PRO A 166 17.46 5.58 5.15
C PRO A 166 16.04 5.70 4.55
N PHE A 167 15.36 4.59 4.31
CA PHE A 167 14.06 4.55 3.62
C PHE A 167 12.94 3.95 4.46
N LEU A 168 11.77 4.58 4.42
CA LEU A 168 10.49 3.95 4.72
C LEU A 168 9.97 3.33 3.42
N HIS A 169 9.86 2.01 3.39
CA HIS A 169 9.10 1.30 2.35
C HIS A 169 7.68 1.08 2.85
N ILE A 170 6.69 1.69 2.19
CA ILE A 170 5.35 1.89 2.72
C ILE A 170 4.34 1.12 1.89
N LEU A 171 3.47 0.37 2.57
CA LEU A 171 2.35 -0.35 1.99
C LEU A 171 1.10 -0.13 2.83
N ASP A 172 -0.09 -0.15 2.22
CA ASP A 172 -1.32 0.14 2.96
C ASP A 172 -1.72 -1.03 3.86
N GLY A 173 -1.86 -0.76 5.16
CA GLY A 173 -2.26 -1.73 6.16
C GLY A 173 -3.61 -2.37 5.83
N PHE A 174 -3.68 -3.70 5.93
CA PHE A 174 -4.77 -4.57 5.47
C PHE A 174 -4.98 -4.53 3.95
N ARG A 175 -5.31 -3.37 3.38
CA ARG A 175 -5.71 -3.24 1.98
C ARG A 175 -4.68 -3.77 1.00
N THR A 176 -3.40 -3.62 1.32
CA THR A 176 -2.29 -4.28 0.60
C THR A 176 -1.66 -5.36 1.47
N SER A 177 -1.36 -5.05 2.76
CA SER A 177 -0.57 -5.97 3.61
C SER A 177 -1.19 -7.36 3.82
N HIS A 178 -2.52 -7.48 3.72
CA HIS A 178 -3.25 -8.75 3.87
C HIS A 178 -3.99 -9.17 2.60
N GLU A 179 -3.84 -8.44 1.50
CA GLU A 179 -4.35 -8.86 0.20
C GLU A 179 -3.44 -9.96 -0.34
N ILE A 180 -4.03 -11.07 -0.78
CA ILE A 180 -3.31 -12.18 -1.41
C ILE A 180 -3.39 -12.01 -2.92
N ASN A 181 -2.25 -11.96 -3.60
CA ASN A 181 -2.21 -11.87 -5.06
C ASN A 181 -1.25 -12.91 -5.64
N LYS A 182 -1.53 -13.32 -6.87
CA LYS A 182 -0.56 -13.99 -7.74
C LYS A 182 0.46 -12.96 -8.22
N ILE A 183 1.74 -13.15 -7.89
CA ILE A 183 2.84 -12.25 -8.22
C ILE A 183 4.03 -12.99 -8.83
N GLU A 184 4.89 -12.28 -9.54
CA GLU A 184 6.20 -12.73 -9.97
C GLU A 184 7.22 -12.52 -8.84
N LYS A 185 7.70 -13.62 -8.26
CA LYS A 185 8.65 -13.61 -7.15
C LYS A 185 10.06 -13.29 -7.65
N LEU A 186 10.74 -12.36 -6.97
CA LEU A 186 12.15 -12.08 -7.19
C LEU A 186 13.00 -13.31 -6.83
N SER A 187 13.94 -13.65 -7.69
CA SER A 187 14.93 -14.70 -7.41
C SER A 187 16.09 -14.15 -6.58
N GLU A 188 16.88 -15.04 -5.96
CA GLU A 188 18.12 -14.60 -5.30
C GLU A 188 19.11 -13.97 -6.28
N ASP A 189 19.12 -14.41 -7.54
CA ASP A 189 19.98 -13.83 -8.58
C ASP A 189 19.55 -12.41 -8.93
N ASP A 190 18.24 -12.12 -8.95
CA ASP A 190 17.75 -10.74 -9.11
C ASP A 190 18.20 -9.86 -7.93
N ILE A 191 18.11 -10.39 -6.70
CA ILE A 191 18.52 -9.67 -5.48
C ILE A 191 20.03 -9.37 -5.52
N ARG A 192 20.87 -10.38 -5.81
CA ARG A 192 22.32 -10.19 -5.95
C ARG A 192 22.68 -9.26 -7.10
N ALA A 193 21.97 -9.34 -8.23
CA ALA A 193 22.20 -8.46 -9.36
C ALA A 193 21.77 -7.02 -9.11
N MET A 194 20.88 -6.76 -8.15
CA MET A 194 20.40 -5.42 -7.83
C MET A 194 21.22 -4.72 -6.74
N ILE A 195 21.82 -5.47 -5.82
CA ILE A 195 22.62 -4.95 -4.71
C ILE A 195 24.09 -4.90 -5.09
N ASP A 196 24.69 -3.72 -5.03
CA ASP A 196 26.13 -3.54 -5.21
C ASP A 196 26.88 -3.92 -3.94
N GLU A 197 27.71 -4.96 -4.02
CA GLU A 197 28.47 -5.47 -2.87
C GLU A 197 29.53 -4.48 -2.38
N GLU A 198 30.05 -3.61 -3.24
CA GLU A 198 31.01 -2.58 -2.81
C GLU A 198 30.32 -1.59 -1.86
N LEU A 199 29.05 -1.25 -2.09
CA LEU A 199 28.29 -0.38 -1.20
C LEU A 199 28.03 -1.03 0.17
N ILE A 200 27.95 -2.37 0.23
CA ILE A 200 27.91 -3.11 1.50
C ILE A 200 29.26 -2.99 2.22
N HIS A 201 30.36 -3.16 1.50
CA HIS A 201 31.71 -2.99 2.07
C HIS A 201 31.92 -1.57 2.59
N GLU A 202 31.49 -0.56 1.85
CA GLU A 202 31.50 0.84 2.28
C GLU A 202 30.66 1.08 3.54
N HIS A 203 29.47 0.47 3.64
CA HIS A 203 28.64 0.52 4.86
C HIS A 203 29.39 -0.05 6.06
N ARG A 204 30.00 -1.23 5.90
CA ARG A 204 30.81 -1.87 6.94
C ARG A 204 32.06 -1.07 7.31
N ALA A 205 32.72 -0.43 6.35
CA ALA A 205 33.92 0.37 6.59
C ALA A 205 33.65 1.59 7.49
N ARG A 206 32.39 2.00 7.63
CA ARG A 206 31.94 3.10 8.53
C ARG A 206 31.48 2.60 9.90
N ALA A 207 31.64 1.32 10.21
CA ALA A 207 31.28 0.76 11.51
C ALA A 207 32.18 1.27 12.64
N LEU A 208 31.62 1.37 13.84
CA LEU A 208 32.39 1.55 15.06
C LEU A 208 33.24 0.30 15.32
N SER A 209 34.57 0.46 15.26
CA SER A 209 35.53 -0.58 15.59
C SER A 209 36.64 -0.02 16.48
N PRO A 210 37.09 -0.75 17.51
CA PRO A 210 38.25 -0.35 18.30
C PRO A 210 39.55 -0.28 17.47
N ASP A 211 39.62 -0.98 16.34
CA ASP A 211 40.80 -0.98 15.45
C ASP A 211 40.86 0.28 14.56
N ASN A 212 39.73 0.98 14.38
CA ASN A 212 39.65 2.26 13.66
C ASN A 212 38.61 3.18 14.33
N PRO A 213 38.90 3.72 15.53
CA PRO A 213 37.90 4.37 16.36
C PRO A 213 37.59 5.79 15.89
N PHE A 214 36.32 6.17 16.01
CA PHE A 214 35.85 7.55 15.84
C PHE A 214 34.64 7.81 16.75
N ILE A 215 34.22 9.07 16.86
CA ILE A 215 33.08 9.48 17.68
C ILE A 215 31.90 9.93 16.81
N ARG A 216 30.68 9.59 17.23
CA ARG A 216 29.41 10.05 16.67
C ARG A 216 28.46 10.47 17.78
N GLY A 217 27.43 11.23 17.43
CA GLY A 217 26.40 11.65 18.40
C GLY A 217 26.92 12.63 19.46
N THR A 218 27.87 13.50 19.09
CA THR A 218 28.38 14.56 19.96
C THR A 218 27.27 15.57 20.32
N ALA A 219 27.41 16.24 21.47
CA ALA A 219 26.66 17.47 21.76
C ALA A 219 27.34 18.67 21.07
N GLN A 220 26.57 19.44 20.30
CA GLN A 220 27.06 20.60 19.55
C GLN A 220 26.35 21.87 20.00
N ASN A 221 27.10 22.96 20.12
CA ASN A 221 26.59 24.28 20.47
C ASN A 221 26.05 25.01 19.22
N PRO A 222 25.35 26.16 19.39
CA PRO A 222 24.79 26.93 18.27
C PRO A 222 25.81 27.46 17.25
N ASP A 223 27.10 27.50 17.61
CA ASP A 223 28.20 27.95 16.76
C ASP A 223 28.49 27.00 15.59
N VAL A 224 28.16 25.70 15.70
CA VAL A 224 28.44 24.70 14.65
C VAL A 224 27.25 23.81 14.27
N PHE A 225 26.20 23.73 15.11
CA PHE A 225 25.09 22.79 14.89
C PHE A 225 24.37 23.03 13.55
N PHE A 226 24.11 24.29 13.19
CA PHE A 226 23.40 24.58 11.95
C PHE A 226 24.23 24.18 10.72
N GLN A 227 25.51 24.54 10.70
CA GLN A 227 26.43 24.17 9.62
C GLN A 227 26.53 22.65 9.49
N ALA A 228 26.64 21.93 10.61
CA ALA A 228 26.66 20.48 10.63
C ALA A 228 25.35 19.88 10.08
N ARG A 229 24.19 20.47 10.41
CA ARG A 229 22.88 19.98 9.93
C ARG A 229 22.73 20.09 8.41
N GLU A 230 23.31 21.13 7.79
CA GLU A 230 23.26 21.35 6.34
C GLU A 230 24.28 20.50 5.55
N THR A 231 25.24 19.85 6.21
CA THR A 231 26.23 19.00 5.52
C THR A 231 25.63 17.81 4.79
N VAL A 232 24.41 17.40 5.16
CA VAL A 232 23.74 16.25 4.54
C VAL A 232 23.08 16.59 3.20
N ASN A 233 22.90 17.88 2.86
CA ASN A 233 22.14 18.31 1.69
C ASN A 233 22.54 17.63 0.38
N PRO A 234 23.83 17.45 0.04
CA PRO A 234 24.23 16.78 -1.21
C PRO A 234 23.72 15.34 -1.34
N TYR A 235 23.48 14.64 -0.23
CA TYR A 235 22.94 13.27 -0.25
C TYR A 235 21.46 13.31 -0.65
N TYR A 236 20.66 14.16 0.00
CA TYR A 236 19.23 14.29 -0.27
C TYR A 236 18.93 14.85 -1.65
N LEU A 237 19.75 15.78 -2.16
CA LEU A 237 19.61 16.33 -3.52
C LEU A 237 19.82 15.25 -4.60
N LYS A 238 20.70 14.27 -4.34
CA LYS A 238 20.98 13.17 -5.27
C LYS A 238 20.03 11.99 -5.14
N THR A 239 19.35 11.84 -3.99
CA THR A 239 18.48 10.69 -3.73
C THR A 239 17.41 10.46 -4.82
N PRO A 240 16.70 11.47 -5.35
CA PRO A 240 15.73 11.23 -6.42
C PRO A 240 16.32 10.55 -7.66
N GLU A 241 17.46 11.05 -8.15
CA GLU A 241 18.16 10.46 -9.30
C GLU A 241 18.63 9.03 -9.00
N ILE A 242 19.18 8.79 -7.81
CA ILE A 242 19.60 7.46 -7.35
C ILE A 242 18.43 6.47 -7.34
N VAL A 243 17.26 6.90 -6.88
CA VAL A 243 16.06 6.05 -6.86
C VAL A 243 15.57 5.78 -8.28
N GLN A 244 15.57 6.79 -9.17
CA GLN A 244 15.19 6.60 -10.56
C GLN A 244 16.14 5.63 -11.28
N GLU A 245 17.45 5.78 -11.10
CA GLU A 245 18.45 4.83 -11.62
C GLU A 245 18.24 3.40 -11.08
N ALA A 246 17.85 3.27 -9.81
CA ALA A 246 17.52 1.96 -9.23
C ALA A 246 16.23 1.37 -9.84
N MET A 247 15.22 2.18 -10.13
CA MET A 247 14.02 1.74 -10.84
C MET A 247 14.33 1.32 -12.28
N ASP A 248 15.18 2.06 -12.99
CA ASP A 248 15.58 1.75 -14.37
C ASP A 248 16.40 0.45 -14.43
N ARG A 249 17.38 0.28 -13.52
CA ARG A 249 18.14 -0.98 -13.39
C ARG A 249 17.23 -2.15 -13.04
N PHE A 250 16.25 -1.93 -12.16
CA PHE A 250 15.27 -2.95 -11.83
C PHE A 250 14.48 -3.37 -13.08
N ALA A 251 14.08 -2.43 -13.93
CA ALA A 251 13.41 -2.73 -15.18
C ALA A 251 14.29 -3.51 -16.16
N GLU A 252 15.58 -3.20 -16.27
CA GLU A 252 16.52 -3.96 -17.12
C GLU A 252 16.67 -5.41 -16.66
N LEU A 253 16.75 -5.64 -15.35
CA LEU A 253 16.92 -6.97 -14.77
C LEU A 253 15.61 -7.76 -14.78
N VAL A 254 14.52 -7.10 -14.39
CA VAL A 254 13.27 -7.74 -13.99
C VAL A 254 12.15 -7.57 -15.02
N GLY A 255 12.18 -6.51 -15.82
CA GLY A 255 11.22 -6.23 -16.88
C GLY A 255 10.05 -5.34 -16.47
N ARG A 256 10.00 -4.88 -15.21
CA ARG A 256 8.95 -3.98 -14.69
C ARG A 256 9.53 -2.59 -14.47
N GLN A 257 9.05 -1.61 -15.24
CA GLN A 257 9.49 -0.22 -15.17
C GLN A 257 8.67 0.56 -14.14
N TYR A 258 9.36 1.42 -13.40
CA TYR A 258 8.76 2.35 -12.44
C TYR A 258 9.42 3.72 -12.59
N HIS A 259 8.71 4.77 -12.19
CA HIS A 259 9.27 6.11 -12.06
C HIS A 259 8.93 6.70 -10.70
N LEU A 260 9.64 7.75 -10.30
CA LEU A 260 9.33 8.47 -9.05
C LEU A 260 7.84 8.90 -9.01
N PHE A 261 7.33 9.28 -10.18
CA PHE A 261 5.94 9.62 -10.47
C PHE A 261 5.57 9.07 -11.85
N ASP A 262 4.93 7.91 -11.96
CA ASP A 262 4.27 7.52 -13.21
C ASP A 262 2.87 8.12 -13.36
N TYR A 263 2.62 8.56 -14.58
CA TYR A 263 1.32 8.97 -15.09
C TYR A 263 0.61 7.82 -15.79
N VAL A 264 -0.70 7.71 -15.59
CA VAL A 264 -1.60 6.86 -16.37
C VAL A 264 -2.83 7.68 -16.76
N GLY A 265 -3.24 7.61 -18.02
CA GLY A 265 -4.44 8.29 -18.50
C GLY A 265 -4.32 8.84 -19.91
N ALA A 266 -5.25 9.72 -20.28
CA ALA A 266 -5.27 10.35 -21.58
C ALA A 266 -4.07 11.30 -21.77
N PRO A 267 -3.28 11.20 -22.85
CA PRO A 267 -2.13 12.09 -23.09
C PRO A 267 -2.50 13.59 -23.09
N ASP A 268 -3.76 13.92 -23.36
CA ASP A 268 -4.34 15.25 -23.36
C ASP A 268 -5.30 15.51 -22.18
N ALA A 269 -5.09 14.83 -21.05
CA ALA A 269 -5.94 14.98 -19.86
C ALA A 269 -6.02 16.44 -19.37
N ASP A 270 -7.24 16.86 -19.00
CA ASP A 270 -7.50 18.17 -18.38
C ASP A 270 -7.69 18.08 -16.86
N ARG A 271 -7.97 16.88 -16.35
CA ARG A 271 -8.21 16.58 -14.94
C ARG A 271 -7.31 15.42 -14.50
N VAL A 272 -6.48 15.65 -13.49
CA VAL A 272 -5.56 14.63 -12.96
C VAL A 272 -5.70 14.45 -11.45
N ILE A 273 -5.85 13.21 -11.02
CA ILE A 273 -5.77 12.81 -9.60
C ILE A 273 -4.31 12.51 -9.25
N VAL A 274 -3.84 12.92 -8.08
CA VAL A 274 -2.52 12.59 -7.55
C VAL A 274 -2.68 11.95 -6.17
N LEU A 275 -2.14 10.75 -5.99
CA LEU A 275 -2.31 9.98 -4.75
C LEU A 275 -1.17 8.97 -4.52
N MET A 276 -1.13 8.41 -3.32
CA MET A 276 -0.16 7.41 -2.86
C MET A 276 -0.86 6.12 -2.42
N GLY A 277 -0.17 4.99 -2.52
CA GLY A 277 -0.62 3.70 -2.00
C GLY A 277 -1.71 3.04 -2.84
N SER A 278 -2.42 2.08 -2.25
CA SER A 278 -3.38 1.19 -2.93
C SER A 278 -4.53 1.90 -3.63
N GLY A 279 -4.87 3.13 -3.21
CA GLY A 279 -5.85 3.96 -3.93
C GLY A 279 -5.41 4.26 -5.37
N GLY A 280 -4.10 4.26 -5.63
CA GLY A 280 -3.51 4.40 -6.97
C GLY A 280 -3.94 3.31 -7.94
N GLU A 281 -4.15 2.07 -7.48
CA GLU A 281 -4.60 0.96 -8.34
C GLU A 281 -6.08 1.11 -8.71
N THR A 282 -6.96 1.43 -7.75
CA THR A 282 -8.37 1.76 -8.04
C THR A 282 -8.49 2.95 -8.99
N ALA A 283 -7.69 3.99 -8.79
CA ALA A 283 -7.69 5.17 -9.64
C ALA A 283 -7.17 4.88 -11.04
N ASP A 284 -6.10 4.08 -11.17
CA ASP A 284 -5.57 3.60 -12.46
C ASP A 284 -6.66 2.82 -13.24
N GLU A 285 -7.28 1.82 -12.61
CA GLU A 285 -8.35 1.01 -13.20
C GLU A 285 -9.53 1.88 -13.69
N THR A 286 -9.93 2.84 -12.87
CA THR A 286 -11.03 3.77 -13.21
C THR A 286 -10.64 4.73 -14.32
N VAL A 287 -9.43 5.30 -14.29
CA VAL A 287 -8.93 6.22 -15.31
C VAL A 287 -8.86 5.53 -16.67
N ARG A 288 -8.36 4.30 -16.74
CA ARG A 288 -8.36 3.52 -18.00
C ARG A 288 -9.78 3.34 -18.53
N TYR A 289 -10.71 2.92 -17.66
CA TYR A 289 -12.11 2.72 -18.04
C TYR A 289 -12.77 3.99 -18.62
N LEU A 290 -12.51 5.16 -18.03
CA LEU A 290 -13.06 6.44 -18.46
C LEU A 290 -12.33 6.99 -19.71
N ALA A 291 -11.02 6.87 -19.77
CA ALA A 291 -10.21 7.29 -20.92
C ALA A 291 -10.57 6.51 -22.19
N ASP A 292 -10.81 5.20 -22.08
CA ASP A 292 -11.31 4.36 -23.18
C ASP A 292 -12.70 4.79 -23.70
N ARG A 293 -13.42 5.61 -22.91
CA ARG A 293 -14.72 6.22 -23.26
C ARG A 293 -14.61 7.69 -23.65
N GLY A 294 -13.39 8.19 -23.86
CA GLY A 294 -13.11 9.53 -24.36
C GLY A 294 -13.04 10.61 -23.27
N GLU A 295 -13.07 10.26 -21.99
CA GLU A 295 -12.83 11.23 -20.92
C GLU A 295 -11.35 11.61 -20.83
N LYS A 296 -11.08 12.92 -20.70
CA LYS A 296 -9.73 13.49 -20.61
C LYS A 296 -9.21 13.46 -19.17
N VAL A 297 -9.09 12.28 -18.61
CA VAL A 297 -8.71 12.07 -17.21
C VAL A 297 -7.37 11.36 -17.08
N GLY A 298 -6.67 11.62 -15.98
CA GLY A 298 -5.43 10.95 -15.64
C GLY A 298 -5.22 10.76 -14.15
N VAL A 299 -4.22 9.95 -13.81
CA VAL A 299 -3.76 9.73 -12.45
C VAL A 299 -2.23 9.73 -12.41
N ILE A 300 -1.67 10.39 -11.40
CA ILE A 300 -0.27 10.25 -10.97
C ILE A 300 -0.28 9.40 -9.71
N LYS A 301 0.39 8.24 -9.76
CA LYS A 301 0.74 7.53 -8.53
C LYS A 301 2.07 8.09 -8.01
N VAL A 302 2.14 8.45 -6.74
CA VAL A 302 3.38 8.98 -6.16
C VAL A 302 4.15 7.80 -5.55
N ARG A 303 5.34 7.49 -6.09
CA ARG A 303 6.17 6.37 -5.61
C ARG A 303 7.13 6.92 -4.58
N LEU A 304 8.00 7.85 -5.00
CA LEU A 304 8.92 8.53 -4.10
C LEU A 304 8.28 9.82 -3.59
N TYR A 305 7.68 9.77 -2.40
CA TYR A 305 7.11 10.95 -1.75
C TYR A 305 8.19 11.83 -1.10
N ARG A 306 9.24 11.22 -0.55
CA ARG A 306 10.40 11.94 0.00
C ARG A 306 11.71 11.31 -0.46
N PRO A 307 12.71 12.12 -0.85
CA PRO A 307 12.60 13.56 -1.16
C PRO A 307 11.64 13.83 -2.32
N PHE A 308 10.82 14.88 -2.21
CA PHE A 308 9.84 15.22 -3.25
C PHE A 308 10.54 15.94 -4.40
N SER A 309 10.71 15.28 -5.55
CA SER A 309 11.36 15.89 -6.71
C SER A 309 10.34 16.67 -7.55
N VAL A 310 10.35 18.00 -7.40
CA VAL A 310 9.47 18.91 -8.14
C VAL A 310 9.62 18.75 -9.65
N GLU A 311 10.84 18.61 -10.15
CA GLU A 311 11.11 18.45 -11.58
C GLU A 311 10.48 17.17 -12.14
N HIS A 312 10.70 16.03 -11.49
CA HIS A 312 10.13 14.74 -11.94
C HIS A 312 8.60 14.73 -11.82
N PHE A 313 8.04 15.33 -10.76
CA PHE A 313 6.59 15.45 -10.59
C PHE A 313 5.95 16.26 -11.73
N LEU A 314 6.50 17.44 -12.03
CA LEU A 314 5.97 18.30 -13.09
C LEU A 314 6.15 17.69 -14.47
N ALA A 315 7.28 17.01 -14.73
CA ALA A 315 7.53 16.33 -15.99
C ALA A 315 6.55 15.18 -16.27
N ALA A 316 5.99 14.55 -15.23
CA ALA A 316 4.99 13.50 -15.38
C ALA A 316 3.58 14.02 -15.75
N LEU A 317 3.32 15.33 -15.60
CA LEU A 317 1.99 15.90 -15.83
C LEU A 317 1.82 16.38 -17.28
N PRO A 318 0.70 16.03 -17.95
CA PRO A 318 0.41 16.58 -19.27
C PRO A 318 0.30 18.12 -19.25
N PRO A 319 0.76 18.83 -20.30
CA PRO A 319 0.66 20.29 -20.38
C PRO A 319 -0.78 20.80 -20.45
N THR A 320 -1.73 19.93 -20.80
CA THR A 320 -3.16 20.22 -20.94
C THR A 320 -3.92 20.28 -19.62
N VAL A 321 -3.30 19.87 -18.51
CA VAL A 321 -3.96 19.79 -17.21
C VAL A 321 -4.45 21.16 -16.74
N ARG A 322 -5.71 21.21 -16.32
CA ARG A 322 -6.38 22.40 -15.79
C ARG A 322 -6.77 22.25 -14.32
N VAL A 323 -7.05 21.02 -13.87
CA VAL A 323 -7.40 20.72 -12.48
C VAL A 323 -6.59 19.53 -11.98
N ILE A 324 -5.95 19.70 -10.83
CA ILE A 324 -5.22 18.65 -10.11
C ILE A 324 -5.95 18.41 -8.78
N ALA A 325 -6.33 17.16 -8.52
CA ALA A 325 -6.87 16.75 -7.22
C ALA A 325 -5.83 15.93 -6.45
N ALA A 326 -5.38 16.45 -5.32
CA ALA A 326 -4.48 15.76 -4.39
C ALA A 326 -5.28 14.97 -3.36
N LEU A 327 -5.04 13.66 -3.26
CA LEU A 327 -5.79 12.77 -2.38
C LEU A 327 -4.89 12.25 -1.28
N ASP A 328 -5.14 12.74 -0.08
CA ASP A 328 -4.42 12.38 1.11
C ASP A 328 -5.18 11.32 1.90
N ARG A 329 -4.50 10.22 2.20
CA ARG A 329 -5.02 9.16 3.07
C ARG A 329 -4.71 9.46 4.54
N THR A 330 -4.88 10.70 4.97
CA THR A 330 -4.63 11.16 6.34
C THR A 330 -5.52 12.36 6.68
N LYS A 331 -5.48 12.80 7.93
CA LYS A 331 -6.09 14.06 8.36
C LYS A 331 -5.14 14.76 9.33
N GLU A 332 -4.79 16.00 9.03
CA GLU A 332 -4.07 16.90 9.95
C GLU A 332 -5.04 17.99 10.46
N PRO A 333 -5.68 17.82 11.62
CA PRO A 333 -6.66 18.79 12.13
C PRO A 333 -6.04 20.18 12.31
N GLY A 334 -6.67 21.20 11.72
CA GLY A 334 -6.21 22.59 11.80
C GLY A 334 -5.10 22.98 10.83
N SER A 335 -4.63 22.05 10.00
CA SER A 335 -3.69 22.36 8.91
C SER A 335 -4.36 23.19 7.81
N ALA A 336 -3.55 23.89 7.02
CA ALA A 336 -4.00 24.56 5.79
C ALA A 336 -4.39 23.58 4.66
N GLY A 337 -4.16 22.29 4.87
CA GLY A 337 -4.38 21.21 3.91
C GLY A 337 -3.49 20.03 4.24
N GLU A 338 -3.80 18.86 3.71
CA GLU A 338 -3.03 17.64 3.99
C GLU A 338 -1.65 17.62 3.30
N PRO A 339 -0.71 16.76 3.73
CA PRO A 339 0.69 16.83 3.31
C PRO A 339 0.93 16.78 1.80
N LEU A 340 0.34 15.81 1.08
CA LEU A 340 0.54 15.68 -0.36
C LEU A 340 -0.08 16.88 -1.11
N TYR A 341 -1.27 17.32 -0.69
CA TYR A 341 -1.87 18.55 -1.21
C TYR A 341 -0.94 19.76 -1.07
N GLN A 342 -0.35 19.98 0.11
CA GLN A 342 0.57 21.11 0.33
C GLN A 342 1.82 21.01 -0.54
N ASP A 343 2.39 19.81 -0.70
CA ASP A 343 3.55 19.60 -1.56
C ASP A 343 3.22 19.89 -3.03
N ILE A 344 2.05 19.47 -3.51
CA ILE A 344 1.62 19.73 -4.90
C ILE A 344 1.37 21.22 -5.13
N VAL A 345 0.69 21.90 -4.20
CA VAL A 345 0.49 23.36 -4.27
C VAL A 345 1.86 24.06 -4.35
N THR A 346 2.81 23.63 -3.53
CA THR A 346 4.18 24.19 -3.53
C THR A 346 4.92 23.90 -4.84
N ALA A 347 4.92 22.64 -5.28
CA ALA A 347 5.59 22.20 -6.50
C ALA A 347 5.07 22.89 -7.75
N VAL A 348 3.74 23.02 -7.89
CA VAL A 348 3.12 23.72 -9.01
C VAL A 348 3.47 25.20 -8.98
N ASN A 349 3.34 25.88 -7.83
CA ASN A 349 3.66 27.31 -7.74
C ASN A 349 5.14 27.60 -8.01
N GLU A 350 6.06 26.87 -7.36
CA GLU A 350 7.49 27.03 -7.62
C GLU A 350 7.86 26.67 -9.06
N GLY A 351 7.26 25.61 -9.61
CA GLY A 351 7.47 25.18 -10.98
C GLY A 351 7.08 26.24 -12.00
N MET A 352 5.95 26.92 -11.78
CA MET A 352 5.51 28.05 -12.61
C MET A 352 6.48 29.22 -12.50
N VAL A 353 6.94 29.58 -11.29
CA VAL A 353 7.90 30.67 -11.07
C VAL A 353 9.25 30.38 -11.72
N LYS A 354 9.72 29.13 -11.65
CA LYS A 354 10.99 28.66 -12.24
C LYS A 354 10.89 28.42 -13.75
N GLY A 355 9.70 28.42 -14.34
CA GLY A 355 9.49 28.14 -15.76
C GLY A 355 9.73 26.68 -16.14
N ILE A 356 9.63 25.75 -15.19
CA ILE A 356 9.80 24.30 -15.41
C ILE A 356 8.46 23.54 -15.39
N ALA A 357 7.36 24.21 -15.02
CA ALA A 357 6.03 23.61 -15.10
C ALA A 357 5.59 23.51 -16.56
N PRO A 358 4.92 22.41 -16.96
CA PRO A 358 4.50 22.18 -18.35
C PRO A 358 3.25 23.00 -18.74
N PHE A 359 2.64 23.74 -17.81
CA PHE A 359 1.35 24.39 -18.02
C PHE A 359 1.51 25.80 -18.58
N GLU A 360 0.65 26.19 -19.52
CA GLU A 360 0.54 27.58 -19.97
C GLU A 360 -0.05 28.51 -18.90
N GLN A 361 -0.93 27.95 -18.05
CA GLN A 361 -1.63 28.67 -17.00
C GLN A 361 -1.61 27.83 -15.73
N LEU A 362 -1.59 28.50 -14.57
CA LEU A 362 -1.62 27.84 -13.28
C LEU A 362 -2.87 26.95 -13.17
N PRO A 363 -2.72 25.61 -13.04
CA PRO A 363 -3.87 24.73 -12.87
C PRO A 363 -4.49 24.94 -11.48
N ARG A 364 -5.79 24.70 -11.36
CA ARG A 364 -6.46 24.68 -10.07
C ARG A 364 -6.03 23.41 -9.32
N VAL A 365 -5.50 23.58 -8.11
CA VAL A 365 -5.19 22.45 -7.22
C VAL A 365 -6.28 22.38 -6.14
N ILE A 366 -6.92 21.22 -6.01
CA ILE A 366 -7.86 20.91 -4.92
C ILE A 366 -7.32 19.74 -4.08
N GLY A 367 -7.61 19.74 -2.78
CA GLY A 367 -7.23 18.69 -1.84
C GLY A 367 -8.45 17.94 -1.33
N GLY A 368 -8.32 16.63 -1.19
CA GLY A 368 -9.36 15.77 -0.64
C GLY A 368 -8.80 14.67 0.24
N ARG A 369 -9.62 14.22 1.19
CA ARG A 369 -9.30 13.08 2.06
C ARG A 369 -10.11 11.86 1.67
N TYR A 370 -9.47 10.70 1.72
CA TYR A 370 -10.10 9.41 1.42
C TYR A 370 -9.53 8.32 2.32
N GLY A 371 -10.23 7.18 2.41
CA GLY A 371 -9.62 5.92 2.82
C GLY A 371 -9.07 5.84 4.26
N LEU A 372 -9.37 6.81 5.14
CA LEU A 372 -8.95 6.80 6.54
C LEU A 372 -9.43 5.51 7.22
N SER A 373 -8.54 4.85 7.96
CA SER A 373 -8.84 3.60 8.68
C SER A 373 -9.48 2.52 7.79
N SER A 374 -8.90 2.25 6.62
CA SER A 374 -9.41 1.33 5.59
C SER A 374 -10.87 1.57 5.19
N LYS A 375 -11.34 2.82 5.27
CA LYS A 375 -12.60 3.19 4.61
C LYS A 375 -12.48 2.84 3.12
N GLU A 376 -13.53 2.26 2.55
CA GLU A 376 -13.52 1.87 1.15
C GLU A 376 -13.20 3.06 0.22
N PHE A 377 -12.48 2.75 -0.85
CA PHE A 377 -12.20 3.67 -1.94
C PHE A 377 -12.41 2.93 -3.25
N THR A 378 -13.54 3.22 -3.91
CA THR A 378 -14.08 2.43 -5.03
C THR A 378 -14.04 3.23 -6.33
N PRO A 379 -14.19 2.57 -7.49
CA PRO A 379 -14.30 3.26 -8.78
C PRO A 379 -15.41 4.32 -8.82
N ALA A 380 -16.55 4.05 -8.15
CA ALA A 380 -17.63 5.01 -7.98
C ALA A 380 -17.16 6.33 -7.33
N MET A 381 -16.35 6.22 -6.27
CA MET A 381 -15.78 7.38 -5.58
C MET A 381 -14.77 8.14 -6.44
N VAL A 382 -13.93 7.41 -7.20
CA VAL A 382 -12.99 8.02 -8.16
C VAL A 382 -13.75 8.76 -9.26
N LYS A 383 -14.83 8.17 -9.79
CA LYS A 383 -15.68 8.83 -10.79
C LYS A 383 -16.36 10.08 -10.23
N GLY A 384 -16.93 10.00 -9.03
CA GLY A 384 -17.53 11.18 -8.38
C GLY A 384 -16.53 12.30 -8.14
N LEU A 385 -15.25 11.97 -7.90
CA LEU A 385 -14.20 12.97 -7.86
C LEU A 385 -13.95 13.63 -9.23
N PHE A 386 -13.84 12.86 -10.32
CA PHE A 386 -13.70 13.47 -11.66
C PHE A 386 -14.91 14.32 -12.05
N ASP A 387 -16.11 13.96 -11.56
CA ASP A 387 -17.32 14.76 -11.71
C ASP A 387 -17.27 16.06 -10.90
N GLU A 388 -16.74 16.00 -9.67
CA GLU A 388 -16.46 17.21 -8.87
C GLU A 388 -15.47 18.13 -9.59
N MET A 389 -14.38 17.57 -10.13
CA MET A 389 -13.34 18.31 -10.86
C MET A 389 -13.85 18.96 -12.15
N ALA A 390 -14.93 18.43 -12.75
CA ALA A 390 -15.55 18.98 -13.94
C ALA A 390 -16.45 20.21 -13.65
N LYS A 391 -16.77 20.47 -12.38
CA LYS A 391 -17.59 21.62 -12.01
C LYS A 391 -16.84 22.93 -12.28
N PRO A 392 -17.54 24.06 -12.52
CA PRO A 392 -16.90 25.37 -12.61
C PRO A 392 -16.16 25.75 -11.31
N GLU A 393 -16.71 25.31 -10.17
CA GLU A 393 -16.18 25.54 -8.81
C GLU A 393 -16.14 24.22 -8.03
N PRO A 394 -15.19 23.30 -8.35
CA PRO A 394 -14.92 22.13 -7.52
C PRO A 394 -14.71 22.48 -6.06
N LYS A 395 -15.32 21.70 -5.19
CA LYS A 395 -15.11 21.74 -3.75
C LYS A 395 -13.66 21.42 -3.43
N ASN A 396 -13.00 22.33 -2.72
CA ASN A 396 -11.69 22.10 -2.12
C ASN A 396 -11.84 21.59 -0.68
N HIS A 397 -10.79 20.96 -0.14
CA HIS A 397 -10.75 20.35 1.20
C HIS A 397 -11.86 19.34 1.47
N PHE A 398 -12.23 18.60 0.43
CA PHE A 398 -13.36 17.68 0.47
C PHE A 398 -13.05 16.36 1.18
N THR A 399 -14.08 15.56 1.40
CA THR A 399 -13.98 14.14 1.79
C THR A 399 -14.72 13.26 0.80
N VAL A 400 -14.27 12.03 0.61
CA VAL A 400 -14.98 11.03 -0.21
C VAL A 400 -15.11 9.72 0.56
N GLY A 401 -16.25 9.04 0.39
CA GLY A 401 -16.57 7.79 1.09
C GLY A 401 -17.31 7.95 2.43
N ILE A 402 -17.62 9.18 2.85
CA ILE A 402 -18.49 9.48 4.00
C ILE A 402 -19.59 10.46 3.59
N THR A 403 -20.63 10.54 4.43
CA THR A 403 -21.61 11.64 4.39
C THR A 403 -21.26 12.58 5.54
N ASP A 404 -20.79 13.77 5.22
CA ASP A 404 -20.52 14.83 6.18
C ASP A 404 -21.66 15.85 6.14
N ASP A 405 -22.67 15.62 6.98
CA ASP A 405 -23.84 16.48 7.14
C ASP A 405 -23.63 17.59 8.18
N VAL A 406 -22.41 17.72 8.74
CA VAL A 406 -22.07 18.73 9.74
C VAL A 406 -21.25 19.86 9.13
N THR A 407 -20.14 19.54 8.45
CA THR A 407 -19.27 20.52 7.80
C THR A 407 -19.38 20.52 6.28
N HIS A 408 -20.22 19.64 5.72
CA HIS A 408 -20.54 19.59 4.29
C HIS A 408 -19.32 19.44 3.39
N THR A 409 -18.28 18.75 3.87
CA THR A 409 -17.06 18.50 3.09
C THR A 409 -17.19 17.34 2.12
N SER A 410 -18.13 16.42 2.33
CA SER A 410 -18.27 15.25 1.47
C SER A 410 -18.71 15.62 0.05
N ILE A 411 -18.14 14.94 -0.95
CA ILE A 411 -18.61 14.99 -2.35
C ILE A 411 -19.59 13.86 -2.64
N GLU A 412 -20.47 14.10 -3.60
CA GLU A 412 -21.43 13.10 -4.09
C GLU A 412 -20.76 12.18 -5.11
N TYR A 413 -21.23 10.94 -5.16
CA TYR A 413 -20.86 9.96 -6.18
C TYR A 413 -22.02 8.98 -6.36
N ASP A 414 -22.13 8.40 -7.56
CA ASP A 414 -23.10 7.34 -7.83
C ASP A 414 -22.58 6.02 -7.24
N PRO A 415 -23.17 5.50 -6.15
CA PRO A 415 -22.70 4.26 -5.56
C PRO A 415 -22.90 3.06 -6.49
N ASP A 416 -23.77 3.10 -7.50
CA ASP A 416 -24.06 1.95 -8.36
C ASP A 416 -23.10 1.83 -9.55
N PHE A 417 -22.22 2.81 -9.74
CA PHE A 417 -21.17 2.78 -10.75
C PHE A 417 -20.19 1.62 -10.51
N ASP A 418 -20.10 0.72 -11.50
CA ASP A 418 -19.24 -0.47 -11.50
C ASP A 418 -18.45 -0.53 -12.80
N ILE A 419 -17.19 -0.95 -12.71
CA ILE A 419 -16.28 -1.09 -13.86
C ILE A 419 -15.68 -2.48 -13.99
N GLU A 420 -15.95 -3.38 -13.03
CA GLU A 420 -15.40 -4.73 -13.07
C GLU A 420 -15.98 -5.51 -14.27
N PRO A 421 -15.13 -6.08 -15.14
CA PRO A 421 -15.57 -6.71 -16.37
C PRO A 421 -16.23 -8.08 -16.11
N ASP A 422 -17.11 -8.49 -17.04
CA ASP A 422 -17.90 -9.72 -16.91
C ASP A 422 -17.08 -11.02 -16.97
N ASP A 423 -15.84 -10.96 -17.47
CA ASP A 423 -14.92 -12.11 -17.55
C ASP A 423 -14.05 -12.28 -16.29
N VAL A 424 -14.29 -11.49 -15.24
CA VAL A 424 -13.72 -11.69 -13.90
C VAL A 424 -14.73 -12.41 -13.03
N VAL A 425 -14.32 -13.55 -12.47
CA VAL A 425 -15.11 -14.27 -11.47
C VAL A 425 -15.00 -13.54 -10.15
N ARG A 426 -16.12 -12.97 -9.69
CA ARG A 426 -16.23 -12.27 -8.41
C ARG A 426 -17.00 -13.15 -7.42
N ALA A 427 -16.29 -13.71 -6.44
CA ALA A 427 -16.84 -14.66 -5.49
C ALA A 427 -16.82 -14.12 -4.05
N MET A 428 -17.97 -14.21 -3.37
CA MET A 428 -18.13 -13.82 -1.98
C MET A 428 -18.51 -15.01 -1.11
N PHE A 429 -17.82 -15.19 0.03
CA PHE A 429 -18.05 -16.29 0.95
C PHE A 429 -18.36 -15.74 2.34
N TRP A 430 -19.52 -16.10 2.87
CA TRP A 430 -19.99 -15.71 4.19
C TRP A 430 -19.78 -16.87 5.17
N GLY A 431 -18.78 -16.72 6.03
CA GLY A 431 -18.37 -17.73 7.01
C GLY A 431 -18.50 -17.25 8.46
N LEU A 432 -18.43 -18.18 9.39
CA LEU A 432 -18.30 -17.93 10.83
C LEU A 432 -16.82 -17.95 11.24
N GLY A 433 -16.45 -17.11 12.20
CA GLY A 433 -15.12 -17.11 12.79
C GLY A 433 -14.75 -18.51 13.29
N ALA A 434 -13.63 -19.02 12.78
CA ALA A 434 -13.10 -20.36 13.03
C ALA A 434 -13.85 -21.56 12.41
N ASP A 435 -14.72 -21.35 11.41
CA ASP A 435 -15.38 -22.47 10.69
C ASP A 435 -14.55 -23.05 9.53
N GLY A 436 -13.38 -22.47 9.23
CA GLY A 436 -12.48 -22.91 8.16
C GLY A 436 -12.69 -22.21 6.81
N THR A 437 -13.72 -21.37 6.65
CA THR A 437 -14.05 -20.68 5.38
C THR A 437 -12.86 -19.88 4.83
N VAL A 438 -12.27 -19.02 5.65
CA VAL A 438 -11.13 -18.19 5.26
C VAL A 438 -9.95 -19.07 4.83
N SER A 439 -9.63 -20.11 5.58
CA SER A 439 -8.52 -21.02 5.25
C SER A 439 -8.77 -21.78 3.94
N ALA A 440 -9.98 -22.27 3.73
CA ALA A 440 -10.39 -22.92 2.48
C ALA A 440 -10.31 -21.95 1.28
N ASN A 441 -10.72 -20.69 1.47
CA ASN A 441 -10.61 -19.68 0.44
C ASN A 441 -9.14 -19.32 0.14
N LYS A 442 -8.28 -19.14 1.15
CA LYS A 442 -6.83 -18.97 0.94
C LYS A 442 -6.24 -20.11 0.12
N ASN A 443 -6.61 -21.35 0.45
CA ASN A 443 -6.18 -22.52 -0.31
C ASN A 443 -6.72 -22.52 -1.75
N SER A 444 -7.98 -22.14 -1.96
CA SER A 444 -8.58 -22.03 -3.29
C SER A 444 -7.88 -20.99 -4.16
N ILE A 445 -7.51 -19.83 -3.58
CA ILE A 445 -6.75 -18.79 -4.28
C ILE A 445 -5.39 -19.34 -4.72
N LYS A 446 -4.69 -20.07 -3.85
CA LYS A 446 -3.42 -20.72 -4.20
C LYS A 446 -3.59 -21.75 -5.32
N ILE A 447 -4.54 -22.67 -5.20
CA ILE A 447 -4.80 -23.69 -6.23
C ILE A 447 -5.09 -23.02 -7.59
N ILE A 448 -6.01 -22.06 -7.63
CA ILE A 448 -6.36 -21.40 -8.91
C ILE A 448 -5.20 -20.55 -9.42
N GLY A 449 -4.54 -19.80 -8.55
CA GLY A 449 -3.42 -18.92 -8.91
C GLY A 449 -2.19 -19.68 -9.40
N GLU A 450 -1.88 -20.85 -8.83
CA GLU A 450 -0.67 -21.62 -9.14
C GLU A 450 -0.89 -22.70 -10.21
N GLU A 451 -2.10 -23.26 -10.32
CA GLU A 451 -2.41 -24.34 -11.28
C GLU A 451 -3.10 -23.85 -12.57
N THR A 452 -3.36 -22.53 -12.70
CA THR A 452 -3.96 -21.95 -13.91
C THR A 452 -3.24 -20.67 -14.33
N ASP A 453 -3.53 -20.19 -15.54
CA ASP A 453 -3.02 -18.91 -16.04
C ASP A 453 -3.78 -17.69 -15.46
N PHE A 454 -4.84 -17.90 -14.68
CA PHE A 454 -5.58 -16.79 -14.10
C PHE A 454 -4.76 -16.06 -13.04
N TYR A 455 -4.97 -14.74 -13.00
CA TYR A 455 -4.62 -13.94 -11.84
C TYR A 455 -5.64 -14.22 -10.75
N ALA A 456 -5.16 -14.27 -9.51
CA ALA A 456 -5.97 -14.54 -8.34
C ALA A 456 -5.76 -13.43 -7.32
N GLN A 457 -6.85 -12.93 -6.74
CA GLN A 457 -6.85 -11.95 -5.66
C GLN A 457 -7.76 -12.44 -4.52
N GLY A 458 -7.33 -12.24 -3.28
CA GLY A 458 -8.13 -12.51 -2.10
C GLY A 458 -8.03 -11.43 -1.04
N TYR A 459 -9.17 -10.99 -0.52
CA TYR A 459 -9.27 -10.10 0.62
C TYR A 459 -10.28 -10.62 1.64
N PHE A 460 -9.98 -10.49 2.92
CA PHE A 460 -10.77 -11.11 4.00
C PHE A 460 -11.19 -10.06 5.03
N VAL A 461 -12.50 -9.89 5.18
CA VAL A 461 -13.10 -9.02 6.19
C VAL A 461 -13.38 -9.84 7.43
N TYR A 462 -12.76 -9.43 8.54
CA TYR A 462 -12.95 -10.03 9.86
C TYR A 462 -13.81 -9.12 10.74
N ASP A 463 -14.52 -9.71 11.69
CA ASP A 463 -15.16 -8.98 12.79
C ASP A 463 -14.16 -8.78 13.93
N SER A 464 -14.37 -7.71 14.71
CA SER A 464 -13.69 -7.43 15.98
C SER A 464 -13.87 -8.53 17.04
N LYS A 465 -14.96 -9.31 16.96
CA LYS A 465 -15.27 -10.40 17.87
C LYS A 465 -14.42 -11.63 17.58
N LYS A 466 -13.69 -12.11 18.60
CA LYS A 466 -12.76 -13.24 18.49
C LYS A 466 -13.40 -14.60 18.19
N SER A 467 -14.69 -14.79 18.48
CA SER A 467 -15.41 -16.05 18.20
C SER A 467 -16.87 -15.80 17.83
N GLY A 468 -17.44 -16.70 17.03
CA GLY A 468 -18.87 -16.70 16.68
C GLY A 468 -19.31 -15.50 15.84
N ALA A 469 -18.37 -14.83 15.18
CA ALA A 469 -18.61 -13.61 14.42
C ALA A 469 -18.48 -13.84 12.92
N ARG A 470 -18.99 -12.92 12.11
CA ARG A 470 -19.04 -13.07 10.66
C ARG A 470 -17.68 -12.81 10.02
N THR A 471 -17.33 -13.61 9.03
CA THR A 471 -16.22 -13.34 8.11
C THR A 471 -16.77 -13.25 6.69
N ILE A 472 -16.20 -12.37 5.88
CA ILE A 472 -16.53 -12.26 4.46
C ILE A 472 -15.24 -12.34 3.65
N SER A 473 -15.12 -13.37 2.82
CA SER A 473 -14.02 -13.49 1.86
C SER A 473 -14.46 -12.90 0.52
N HIS A 474 -13.60 -12.07 -0.08
CA HIS A 474 -13.77 -11.49 -1.41
C HIS A 474 -12.67 -12.03 -2.31
N LEU A 475 -13.05 -12.83 -3.30
CA LEU A 475 -12.14 -13.50 -4.22
C LEU A 475 -12.40 -13.04 -5.65
N ARG A 476 -11.32 -12.68 -6.37
CA ARG A 476 -11.37 -12.38 -7.80
C ARG A 476 -10.45 -13.29 -8.57
N PHE A 477 -10.92 -13.78 -9.71
CA PHE A 477 -10.12 -14.55 -10.66
C PHE A 477 -10.37 -14.05 -12.06
N GLY A 478 -9.32 -13.84 -12.85
CA GLY A 478 -9.46 -13.35 -14.21
C GLY A 478 -8.23 -13.56 -15.07
N PRO A 479 -8.35 -13.39 -16.39
CA PRO A 479 -7.25 -13.60 -17.34
C PRO A 479 -6.24 -12.44 -17.37
N ARG A 480 -6.50 -11.35 -16.64
CA ARG A 480 -5.68 -10.13 -16.60
C ARG A 480 -5.29 -9.78 -15.16
N PRO A 481 -4.22 -9.00 -14.95
CA PRO A 481 -3.89 -8.45 -13.64
C PRO A 481 -5.10 -7.79 -12.98
N ILE A 482 -5.27 -8.04 -11.67
CA ILE A 482 -6.41 -7.54 -10.89
C ILE A 482 -5.93 -6.34 -10.09
N HIS A 483 -6.42 -5.15 -10.45
CA HIS A 483 -6.08 -3.87 -9.80
C HIS A 483 -7.14 -3.44 -8.77
N SER A 484 -8.17 -4.26 -8.57
CA SER A 484 -9.37 -3.92 -7.81
C SER A 484 -9.12 -3.96 -6.29
N THR A 485 -8.40 -2.97 -5.75
CA THR A 485 -8.07 -2.82 -4.31
C THR A 485 -9.25 -2.30 -3.48
N TYR A 486 -10.44 -2.86 -3.71
CA TYR A 486 -11.71 -2.56 -3.04
C TYR A 486 -12.56 -3.84 -2.90
N LEU A 487 -13.56 -3.81 -2.04
CA LEU A 487 -14.46 -4.94 -1.81
C LEU A 487 -15.33 -5.23 -3.04
N ILE A 488 -15.63 -6.51 -3.26
CA ILE A 488 -16.63 -6.92 -4.27
C ILE A 488 -18.00 -6.39 -3.85
N ARG A 489 -18.66 -5.67 -4.77
CA ARG A 489 -20.03 -5.19 -4.62
C ARG A 489 -21.02 -5.88 -5.55
N ARG A 490 -20.52 -6.48 -6.63
CA ARG A 490 -21.28 -7.26 -7.61
C ARG A 490 -20.60 -8.61 -7.78
N ALA A 491 -21.25 -9.67 -7.30
CA ALA A 491 -20.70 -11.01 -7.21
C ALA A 491 -21.42 -11.97 -8.16
N ASN A 492 -20.64 -12.73 -8.94
CA ASN A 492 -21.11 -13.82 -9.80
C ASN A 492 -21.36 -15.11 -8.99
N PHE A 493 -20.73 -15.23 -7.83
CA PHE A 493 -20.85 -16.37 -6.93
C PHE A 493 -20.96 -15.89 -5.48
N VAL A 494 -22.00 -16.33 -4.78
CA VAL A 494 -22.18 -16.07 -3.35
C VAL A 494 -22.37 -17.39 -2.62
N ALA A 495 -21.51 -17.69 -1.65
CA ALA A 495 -21.65 -18.83 -0.76
C ALA A 495 -21.95 -18.39 0.67
N VAL A 496 -22.88 -19.08 1.31
CA VAL A 496 -23.29 -18.82 2.69
C VAL A 496 -23.15 -20.11 3.48
N HIS A 497 -22.16 -20.15 4.37
CA HIS A 497 -21.79 -21.36 5.10
C HIS A 497 -22.55 -21.54 6.42
N GLN A 498 -23.34 -20.54 6.83
CA GLN A 498 -24.21 -20.60 8.01
C GLN A 498 -25.61 -20.09 7.67
N PHE A 499 -26.61 -20.97 7.78
CA PHE A 499 -28.01 -20.66 7.46
C PHE A 499 -28.54 -19.41 8.19
N ILE A 500 -28.16 -19.24 9.47
CA ILE A 500 -28.58 -18.10 10.31
C ILE A 500 -28.18 -16.73 9.74
N PHE A 501 -27.22 -16.65 8.81
CA PHE A 501 -26.85 -15.39 8.19
C PHE A 501 -27.93 -14.84 7.26
N LEU A 502 -28.78 -15.70 6.69
CA LEU A 502 -29.91 -15.28 5.85
C LEU A 502 -30.92 -14.42 6.62
N GLU A 503 -31.08 -14.67 7.91
CA GLU A 503 -32.01 -13.93 8.77
C GLU A 503 -31.44 -12.60 9.26
N ARG A 504 -30.10 -12.49 9.32
CA ARG A 504 -29.40 -11.39 9.98
C ARG A 504 -28.79 -10.38 9.02
N TYR A 505 -28.46 -10.82 7.81
CA TYR A 505 -27.71 -10.03 6.85
C TYR A 505 -28.32 -10.16 5.46
N ASP A 506 -28.18 -9.09 4.68
CA ASP A 506 -28.55 -9.09 3.26
C ASP A 506 -27.43 -9.71 2.43
N VAL A 507 -27.25 -11.03 2.57
CA VAL A 507 -26.11 -11.75 1.98
C VAL A 507 -26.15 -11.81 0.45
N LEU A 508 -27.34 -11.66 -0.15
CA LEU A 508 -27.57 -11.71 -1.59
C LEU A 508 -27.70 -10.32 -2.23
N GLU A 509 -27.60 -9.24 -1.45
CA GLU A 509 -27.45 -7.86 -1.98
C GLU A 509 -26.41 -7.79 -3.11
N PRO A 510 -25.16 -8.29 -2.94
CA PRO A 510 -24.14 -8.18 -3.98
C PRO A 510 -24.34 -9.14 -5.15
N ALA A 511 -25.25 -10.12 -5.09
CA ALA A 511 -25.42 -11.07 -6.19
C ALA A 511 -25.94 -10.36 -7.46
N VAL A 512 -25.28 -10.59 -8.60
CA VAL A 512 -25.77 -10.10 -9.90
C VAL A 512 -26.88 -11.01 -10.46
N GLU A 513 -27.60 -10.55 -11.49
CA GLU A 513 -28.57 -11.40 -12.17
C GLU A 513 -27.90 -12.67 -12.74
N GLY A 514 -28.51 -13.84 -12.51
CA GLY A 514 -27.99 -15.12 -12.95
C GLY A 514 -26.83 -15.68 -12.12
N ALA A 515 -26.43 -15.01 -11.03
CA ALA A 515 -25.34 -15.45 -10.16
C ALA A 515 -25.63 -16.81 -9.51
N ILE A 516 -24.57 -17.52 -9.13
CA ILE A 516 -24.65 -18.76 -8.38
C ILE A 516 -24.77 -18.44 -6.89
N PHE A 517 -25.80 -18.99 -6.24
CA PHE A 517 -25.97 -18.94 -4.80
C PHE A 517 -25.80 -20.34 -4.21
N LEU A 518 -24.80 -20.55 -3.36
CA LEU A 518 -24.55 -21.79 -2.64
C LEU A 518 -24.87 -21.62 -1.16
N LEU A 519 -25.75 -22.46 -0.61
CA LEU A 519 -26.14 -22.42 0.80
C LEU A 519 -25.84 -23.74 1.51
N ASN A 520 -25.13 -23.67 2.63
CA ASN A 520 -25.09 -24.75 3.61
C ASN A 520 -26.38 -24.71 4.45
N SER A 521 -27.25 -25.71 4.27
CA SER A 521 -28.61 -25.73 4.84
C SER A 521 -28.81 -26.94 5.76
N PRO A 522 -29.43 -26.76 6.93
CA PRO A 522 -29.85 -27.90 7.76
C PRO A 522 -31.13 -28.59 7.25
N TYR A 523 -31.80 -28.01 6.25
CA TYR A 523 -33.07 -28.48 5.68
C TYR A 523 -32.85 -29.18 4.34
N GLY A 524 -33.70 -30.15 4.01
CA GLY A 524 -33.64 -30.85 2.72
C GLY A 524 -34.17 -30.02 1.53
N PRO A 525 -33.96 -30.49 0.28
CA PRO A 525 -34.40 -29.80 -0.94
C PRO A 525 -35.88 -29.45 -1.01
N ASP A 526 -36.73 -30.30 -0.44
CA ASP A 526 -38.19 -30.11 -0.47
C ASP A 526 -38.69 -29.11 0.59
N GLU A 527 -37.86 -28.79 1.61
CA GLU A 527 -38.26 -27.97 2.76
C GLU A 527 -37.51 -26.64 2.83
N VAL A 528 -36.29 -26.55 2.27
CA VAL A 528 -35.41 -25.38 2.42
C VAL A 528 -36.10 -24.09 1.99
N TRP A 529 -36.89 -24.14 0.92
CA TRP A 529 -37.54 -22.97 0.35
C TRP A 529 -38.44 -22.29 1.38
N ASP A 530 -39.24 -23.07 2.11
CA ASP A 530 -40.18 -22.57 3.11
C ASP A 530 -39.49 -21.99 4.36
N HIS A 531 -38.22 -22.36 4.59
CA HIS A 531 -37.38 -21.82 5.65
C HIS A 531 -36.59 -20.57 5.25
N LEU A 532 -36.46 -20.27 3.96
CA LEU A 532 -35.79 -19.05 3.50
C LEU A 532 -36.60 -17.81 3.92
N PRO A 533 -35.97 -16.76 4.47
CA PRO A 533 -36.64 -15.48 4.67
C PRO A 533 -37.24 -14.98 3.35
N ARG A 534 -38.44 -14.38 3.41
CA ARG A 534 -39.16 -13.92 2.20
C ARG A 534 -38.31 -13.04 1.30
N ARG A 535 -37.52 -12.13 1.87
CA ARG A 535 -36.60 -11.25 1.15
C ARG A 535 -35.56 -12.03 0.32
N VAL A 536 -35.05 -13.13 0.86
CA VAL A 536 -34.08 -14.01 0.18
C VAL A 536 -34.77 -14.75 -0.97
N GLN A 537 -35.99 -15.26 -0.78
CA GLN A 537 -36.77 -15.87 -1.85
C GLN A 537 -37.02 -14.88 -3.00
N GLU A 538 -37.43 -13.64 -2.67
CA GLU A 538 -37.64 -12.55 -3.63
C GLU A 538 -36.37 -12.26 -4.44
N GLN A 539 -35.23 -12.09 -3.78
CA GLN A 539 -33.95 -11.86 -4.46
C GLN A 539 -33.52 -13.04 -5.34
N ILE A 540 -33.76 -14.29 -4.93
CA ILE A 540 -33.49 -15.47 -5.75
C ILE A 540 -34.31 -15.44 -7.05
N ILE A 541 -35.60 -15.11 -6.96
CA ILE A 541 -36.50 -15.06 -8.12
C ILE A 541 -36.17 -13.86 -9.01
N GLU A 542 -36.12 -12.66 -8.44
CA GLU A 542 -35.91 -11.40 -9.18
C GLU A 542 -34.59 -11.40 -9.93
N LYS A 543 -33.52 -11.84 -9.26
CA LYS A 543 -32.18 -11.92 -9.86
C LYS A 543 -31.95 -13.23 -10.62
N LYS A 544 -32.96 -14.11 -10.74
CA LYS A 544 -32.87 -15.41 -11.44
C LYS A 544 -31.63 -16.21 -11.01
N LEU A 545 -31.38 -16.28 -9.71
CA LEU A 545 -30.17 -16.91 -9.17
C LEU A 545 -30.20 -18.42 -9.43
N LYS A 546 -29.02 -18.99 -9.70
CA LYS A 546 -28.81 -20.43 -9.75
C LYS A 546 -28.57 -20.92 -8.33
N PHE A 547 -29.64 -21.34 -7.66
CA PHE A 547 -29.60 -21.76 -6.27
C PHE A 547 -29.16 -23.22 -6.12
N TYR A 548 -28.11 -23.44 -5.34
CA TYR A 548 -27.58 -24.73 -4.91
C TYR A 548 -27.58 -24.80 -3.39
N MET A 549 -27.87 -25.99 -2.85
CA MET A 549 -27.82 -26.25 -1.42
C MET A 549 -27.05 -27.54 -1.14
N ILE A 550 -26.44 -27.60 0.06
CA ILE A 550 -25.75 -28.78 0.61
C ILE A 550 -26.12 -28.99 2.07
#